data_AF-A0A2D9H3I0-F1
#
_entry.id   AF-A0A2D9H3I0-F1
#
_cell.length_a   1.000
_cell.length_b   1.000
_cell.length_c   1.000
_cell.angle_alpha   90.00
_cell.angle_beta   90.00
_cell.angle_gamma   90.00
#
_symmetry.space_group_name_H-M   'P 1'
#
loop_
_entity.id
_entity.type
_entity.pdbx_description
1 polymer ?
#
loop_
_entity_poly.entity_id
_entity_poly.type
_entity_poly.pdbx_seq_one_letter_code
_entity_poly.pdbx_strand_id
1 'polypeptide(L)'
;MTLELPAPSAAMNSLDRVWEALDRGGFKPTRRANTFKALCPVHGDANPSLSVRYDPQAGKIALHCFGCEAHVSDITAQLGLSVSDLFDAPLPADRRTQNRTPRPRRQALPPRLTREELATPAPDLTGAKWDRVKAYEYVDDSGAVQQRVHREETVID
;
A
#
# COMPACT_ATOMS: atom_id res chain seq x y z
N MET A 1 -10.70 14.76 37.88
CA MET A 1 -11.50 13.53 38.08
C MET A 1 -11.42 12.74 36.80
N THR A 2 -10.52 11.77 36.75
CA THR A 2 -10.35 10.87 35.60
C THR A 2 -11.52 9.89 35.66
N LEU A 3 -12.46 10.01 34.73
CA LEU A 3 -13.57 9.06 34.63
C LEU A 3 -12.99 7.74 34.12
N GLU A 4 -12.80 6.78 35.03
CA GLU A 4 -12.53 5.40 34.65
C GLU A 4 -13.75 4.85 33.92
N LEU A 5 -13.62 4.71 32.61
CA LEU A 5 -14.65 4.17 31.74
C LEU A 5 -14.65 2.64 31.89
N PRO A 6 -15.75 2.02 32.37
CA PRO A 6 -15.82 0.56 32.43
C PRO A 6 -15.79 0.01 31.00
N ALA A 7 -14.87 -0.94 30.77
CA ALA A 7 -14.75 -1.63 29.49
C ALA A 7 -16.10 -2.32 29.14
N PRO A 8 -16.56 -2.22 27.89
CA PRO A 8 -17.79 -2.90 27.48
C PRO A 8 -17.66 -4.41 27.69
N SER A 9 -18.67 -5.01 28.30
CA SER A 9 -18.67 -6.44 28.67
C SER A 9 -18.58 -7.33 27.43
N ALA A 10 -17.68 -8.32 27.47
CA ALA A 10 -17.39 -9.24 26.36
C ALA A 10 -18.58 -10.13 25.92
N ALA A 11 -19.71 -10.10 26.63
CA ALA A 11 -20.90 -10.90 26.33
C ALA A 11 -21.85 -10.26 25.29
N MET A 12 -21.63 -9.01 24.88
CA MET A 12 -22.48 -8.31 23.92
C MET A 12 -21.91 -8.38 22.49
N ASN A 13 -22.80 -8.51 21.49
CA ASN A 13 -22.44 -8.36 20.09
C ASN A 13 -21.72 -7.01 19.88
N SER A 14 -20.72 -6.98 19.01
CA SER A 14 -19.99 -5.76 18.62
C SER A 14 -20.95 -4.62 18.29
N LEU A 15 -22.10 -4.93 17.66
CA LEU A 15 -23.07 -3.90 17.27
C LEU A 15 -23.68 -3.19 18.47
N ASP A 16 -24.08 -3.95 19.48
CA ASP A 16 -24.62 -3.43 20.73
C ASP A 16 -23.55 -2.65 21.51
N ARG A 17 -22.29 -3.12 21.50
CA ARG A 17 -21.16 -2.41 22.12
C ARG A 17 -20.95 -1.02 21.50
N VAL A 18 -20.94 -0.93 20.17
CA VAL A 18 -20.79 0.36 19.47
C VAL A 18 -22.03 1.25 19.64
N TRP A 19 -23.23 0.66 19.63
CA TRP A 19 -24.47 1.38 19.90
C TRP A 19 -24.46 2.03 21.28
N GLU A 20 -24.13 1.25 22.32
CA GLU A 20 -24.09 1.73 23.70
C GLU A 20 -23.02 2.81 23.89
N ALA A 21 -21.84 2.65 23.28
CA ALA A 21 -20.79 3.66 23.34
C ALA A 21 -21.23 4.99 22.70
N LEU A 22 -21.95 4.93 21.59
CA LEU A 22 -22.47 6.13 20.91
C LEU A 22 -23.62 6.78 21.67
N ASP A 23 -24.52 5.99 22.25
CA ASP A 23 -25.63 6.47 23.06
C ASP A 23 -25.14 7.13 24.35
N ARG A 24 -24.22 6.47 25.06
CA ARG A 24 -23.53 6.99 26.25
C ARG A 24 -22.75 8.28 25.95
N GLY A 25 -22.13 8.35 24.77
CA GLY A 25 -21.43 9.54 24.29
C GLY A 25 -22.35 10.67 23.81
N GLY A 26 -23.67 10.47 23.76
CA GLY A 26 -24.62 11.49 23.33
C GLY A 26 -24.66 11.73 21.82
N PHE A 27 -24.13 10.81 21.00
CA PHE A 27 -24.01 10.95 19.55
C PHE A 27 -25.28 10.56 18.78
N LYS A 28 -26.41 10.39 19.48
CA LYS A 28 -27.78 10.16 18.96
C LYS A 28 -27.84 9.11 17.83
N PRO A 29 -27.46 7.84 18.10
CA PRO A 29 -27.52 6.79 17.09
C PRO A 29 -28.97 6.50 16.65
N THR A 30 -29.19 6.32 15.36
CA THR A 30 -30.51 6.05 14.75
C THR A 30 -30.46 4.75 13.94
N ARG A 31 -31.22 3.75 14.38
CA ARG A 31 -31.17 2.38 13.82
C ARG A 31 -32.04 2.21 12.58
N ARG A 32 -31.51 1.50 11.58
CA ARG A 32 -32.21 0.98 10.39
C ARG A 32 -31.74 -0.45 10.10
N ALA A 33 -32.43 -1.44 10.66
CA ALA A 33 -32.08 -2.86 10.56
C ALA A 33 -30.63 -3.13 11.01
N ASN A 34 -29.76 -3.66 10.13
CA ASN A 34 -28.35 -3.97 10.40
C ASN A 34 -27.39 -2.78 10.16
N THR A 35 -27.92 -1.58 9.97
CA THR A 35 -27.15 -0.37 9.75
C THR A 35 -27.71 0.72 10.64
N PHE A 36 -26.86 1.60 11.15
CA PHE A 36 -27.33 2.80 11.83
C PHE A 36 -26.46 4.00 11.48
N LYS A 37 -27.00 5.18 11.72
CA LYS A 37 -26.29 6.44 11.57
C LYS A 37 -26.14 7.12 12.92
N ALA A 38 -25.03 7.81 13.14
CA ALA A 38 -24.78 8.59 14.36
C ALA A 38 -24.05 9.89 14.01
N LEU A 39 -23.96 10.80 14.98
CA LEU A 39 -23.08 11.97 14.91
C LEU A 39 -21.62 11.50 15.00
N CYS A 40 -20.73 12.15 14.25
CA CYS A 40 -19.31 11.79 14.28
C CYS A 40 -18.65 12.37 15.56
N PRO A 41 -17.97 11.54 16.36
CA PRO A 41 -17.28 12.00 17.56
C PRO A 41 -16.00 12.81 17.27
N VAL A 42 -15.46 12.73 16.05
CA VAL A 42 -14.18 13.35 15.69
C VAL A 42 -14.34 14.82 15.28
N HIS A 43 -15.26 15.13 14.36
CA HIS A 43 -15.44 16.50 13.86
C HIS A 43 -16.68 17.21 14.42
N GLY A 44 -17.41 16.59 15.35
CA GLY A 44 -18.51 17.22 16.08
C GLY A 44 -19.65 17.69 15.15
N ASP A 45 -20.23 16.75 14.39
CA ASP A 45 -21.25 17.05 13.39
C ASP A 45 -22.60 17.48 14.00
N ALA A 46 -23.33 18.36 13.30
CA ALA A 46 -24.72 18.68 13.61
C ALA A 46 -25.69 17.66 13.02
N ASN A 47 -25.30 17.00 11.92
CA ASN A 47 -26.09 15.98 11.22
C ASN A 47 -25.41 14.59 11.30
N PRO A 48 -26.18 13.49 11.29
CA PRO A 48 -25.62 12.15 11.42
C PRO A 48 -24.87 11.70 10.15
N SER A 49 -23.56 11.93 10.13
CA SER A 49 -22.63 11.63 9.04
C SER A 49 -21.82 10.34 9.24
N LEU A 50 -21.83 9.76 10.45
CA LEU A 50 -21.19 8.48 10.73
C LEU A 50 -22.14 7.35 10.37
N SER A 51 -21.74 6.50 9.42
CA SER A 51 -22.46 5.28 9.04
C SER A 51 -21.80 4.08 9.69
N VAL A 52 -22.60 3.27 10.37
CA VAL A 52 -22.19 2.03 11.03
C VAL A 52 -22.96 0.88 10.41
N ARG A 53 -22.24 -0.11 9.87
CA ARG A 53 -22.83 -1.29 9.23
C ARG A 53 -22.33 -2.56 9.89
N TYR A 54 -23.26 -3.44 10.26
CA TYR A 54 -22.95 -4.75 10.80
C TYR A 54 -23.01 -5.81 9.71
N ASP A 55 -21.94 -6.60 9.60
CA ASP A 55 -21.89 -7.77 8.73
C ASP A 55 -22.05 -9.04 9.60
N PRO A 56 -23.25 -9.65 9.63
CA PRO A 56 -23.51 -10.83 10.45
C PRO A 56 -22.78 -12.09 9.97
N GLN A 57 -22.32 -12.13 8.71
CA GLN A 57 -21.58 -13.27 8.18
C GLN A 57 -20.11 -13.23 8.63
N ALA A 58 -19.54 -12.04 8.67
CA ALA A 58 -18.16 -11.83 9.09
C ALA A 58 -18.01 -11.50 10.60
N GLY A 59 -19.11 -11.23 11.31
CA GLY A 59 -19.10 -10.85 12.72
C GLY A 59 -18.30 -9.57 12.99
N LYS A 60 -18.45 -8.57 12.10
CA LYS A 60 -17.67 -7.32 12.15
C LYS A 60 -18.50 -6.10 11.82
N ILE A 61 -18.00 -4.95 12.27
CA ILE A 61 -18.57 -3.64 11.99
C ILE A 61 -17.68 -2.85 11.05
N ALA A 62 -18.31 -2.23 10.05
CA ALA A 62 -17.70 -1.20 9.22
C ALA A 62 -18.19 0.18 9.69
N LEU A 63 -17.24 1.04 10.06
CA LEU A 63 -17.45 2.44 10.41
C LEU A 63 -16.95 3.33 9.27
N HIS A 64 -17.77 4.28 8.83
CA HIS A 64 -17.35 5.26 7.85
C HIS A 64 -18.04 6.60 8.11
N CYS A 65 -17.25 7.65 8.30
CA CYS A 65 -17.78 9.00 8.34
C CYS A 65 -17.68 9.63 6.94
N PHE A 66 -18.78 10.19 6.44
CA PHE A 66 -18.79 10.87 5.14
C PHE A 66 -18.33 12.33 5.19
N GLY A 67 -18.14 12.89 6.39
CA GLY A 67 -17.77 14.29 6.59
C GLY A 67 -16.30 14.51 6.97
N CYS A 68 -15.58 13.46 7.36
CA CYS A 68 -14.18 13.56 7.75
C CYS A 68 -13.38 12.34 7.25
N GLU A 69 -12.09 12.54 6.99
CA GLU A 69 -11.14 11.46 6.64
C GLU A 69 -10.52 10.79 7.88
N ALA A 70 -11.18 10.88 9.04
CA ALA A 70 -10.69 10.30 10.28
C ALA A 70 -10.53 8.77 10.15
N HIS A 71 -9.43 8.24 10.66
CA HIS A 71 -9.19 6.81 10.64
C HIS A 71 -10.11 6.11 11.65
N VAL A 72 -10.44 4.84 11.40
CA VAL A 72 -11.32 4.06 12.28
C VAL A 72 -10.81 4.02 13.71
N SER A 73 -9.49 3.99 13.90
CA SER A 73 -8.83 4.05 15.22
C SER A 73 -9.15 5.33 16.00
N ASP A 74 -9.26 6.47 15.32
CA ASP A 74 -9.51 7.77 15.95
C ASP A 74 -10.97 7.83 16.42
N ILE A 75 -11.89 7.31 15.59
CA ILE A 75 -13.31 7.21 15.93
C ILE A 75 -13.50 6.28 17.14
N THR A 76 -12.87 5.10 17.15
CA THR A 76 -12.98 4.17 18.28
C THR A 76 -12.34 4.74 19.54
N ALA A 77 -11.20 5.42 19.44
CA ALA A 77 -10.52 6.03 20.58
C ALA A 77 -11.39 7.11 21.26
N GLN A 78 -12.07 7.95 20.49
CA GLN A 78 -13.00 8.95 21.04
C GLN A 78 -14.21 8.32 21.74
N LEU A 79 -14.62 7.13 21.31
CA LEU A 79 -15.71 6.37 21.93
C LEU A 79 -15.23 5.51 23.13
N GLY A 80 -13.95 5.53 23.46
CA GLY A 80 -13.37 4.66 24.49
C GLY A 80 -13.37 3.18 24.11
N LEU A 81 -13.43 2.88 22.81
CA LEU A 81 -13.39 1.53 22.24
C LEU A 81 -12.03 1.24 21.62
N SER A 82 -11.66 -0.03 21.58
CA SER A 82 -10.54 -0.51 20.77
C SER A 82 -11.03 -0.97 19.39
N VAL A 83 -10.11 -1.07 18.42
CA VAL A 83 -10.44 -1.64 17.10
C VAL A 83 -10.92 -3.09 17.21
N SER A 84 -10.45 -3.83 18.22
CA SER A 84 -10.89 -5.20 18.50
C SER A 84 -12.36 -5.29 18.90
N ASP A 85 -12.92 -4.22 19.47
CA ASP A 85 -14.32 -4.19 19.88
C ASP A 85 -15.31 -4.13 18.70
N LEU A 86 -14.81 -3.85 17.50
CA LEU A 86 -15.58 -3.86 16.25
C LEU A 86 -15.86 -5.28 15.72
N PHE A 87 -15.36 -6.31 16.39
CA PHE A 87 -15.48 -7.71 16.00
C PHE A 87 -16.16 -8.52 17.11
N ASP A 88 -17.01 -9.47 16.73
CA ASP A 88 -17.71 -10.37 17.65
C ASP A 88 -16.81 -11.48 18.18
N ALA A 89 -15.95 -11.98 17.30
CA ALA A 89 -14.95 -12.97 17.63
C ALA A 89 -13.56 -12.35 17.47
N PRO A 90 -12.59 -12.71 18.33
CA PRO A 90 -11.19 -12.39 18.06
C PRO A 90 -10.82 -12.93 16.68
N LEU A 91 -9.95 -12.21 15.95
CA LEU A 91 -9.45 -12.70 14.67
C LEU A 91 -8.98 -14.15 14.85
N PRO A 92 -9.40 -15.09 13.98
CA PRO A 92 -8.89 -16.45 14.05
C PRO A 92 -7.37 -16.37 14.00
N ALA A 93 -6.70 -17.12 14.90
CA ALA A 93 -5.24 -17.14 14.98
C ALA A 93 -4.67 -17.28 13.56
N ASP A 94 -3.81 -16.34 13.17
CA ASP A 94 -3.36 -16.15 11.79
C ASP A 94 -3.05 -17.50 11.14
N ARG A 95 -3.83 -17.88 10.12
CA ARG A 95 -3.64 -19.16 9.43
C ARG A 95 -2.24 -19.27 8.80
N ARG A 96 -1.49 -18.15 8.64
CA ARG A 96 -0.07 -18.16 8.26
C ARG A 96 0.84 -18.84 9.26
N THR A 97 0.54 -18.83 10.55
CA THR A 97 1.37 -19.54 11.55
C THR A 97 1.07 -21.03 11.59
N GLN A 98 -0.12 -21.45 11.15
CA GLN A 98 -0.54 -22.85 11.19
C GLN A 98 -0.07 -23.68 9.98
N ASN A 99 0.24 -23.04 8.84
CA ASN A 99 0.69 -23.72 7.62
C ASN A 99 2.08 -23.25 7.16
N ARG A 100 3.08 -23.29 8.05
CA ARG A 100 4.49 -23.18 7.64
C ARG A 100 4.97 -24.53 7.09
N THR A 101 4.50 -24.93 5.90
CA THR A 101 5.23 -25.94 5.13
C THR A 101 6.56 -25.31 4.68
N PRO A 102 7.73 -25.93 4.97
CA PRO A 102 9.00 -25.41 4.50
C PRO A 102 8.97 -25.34 2.97
N ARG A 103 9.08 -24.14 2.41
CA ARG A 103 9.14 -23.99 0.95
C ARG A 103 10.41 -24.69 0.46
N PRO A 104 10.34 -25.59 -0.54
CA PRO A 104 11.52 -26.22 -1.10
C PRO A 104 12.50 -25.15 -1.59
N ARG A 105 13.80 -25.37 -1.35
CA ARG A 105 14.85 -24.41 -1.70
C ARG A 105 14.89 -24.25 -3.22
N ARG A 106 14.66 -23.02 -3.71
CA ARG A 106 14.80 -22.69 -5.14
C ARG A 106 16.26 -22.91 -5.56
N GLN A 107 16.47 -23.48 -6.75
CA GLN A 107 17.80 -23.57 -7.35
C GLN A 107 18.37 -22.16 -7.56
N ALA A 108 19.68 -22.00 -7.37
CA ALA A 108 20.36 -20.72 -7.56
C ALA A 108 20.38 -20.35 -9.06
N LEU A 109 20.16 -19.07 -9.35
CA LEU A 109 20.31 -18.53 -10.70
C LEU A 109 21.79 -18.53 -11.11
N PRO A 110 22.11 -18.71 -12.41
CA PRO A 110 23.48 -18.59 -12.89
C PRO A 110 24.04 -17.17 -12.69
N PRO A 111 25.38 -17.01 -12.64
CA PRO A 111 26.01 -15.71 -12.52
C PRO A 111 25.66 -14.81 -13.72
N ARG A 112 25.54 -13.51 -13.47
CA ARG A 112 25.26 -12.53 -14.53
C ARG A 112 26.47 -12.41 -15.47
N LEU A 113 26.25 -12.70 -16.75
CA LEU A 113 27.23 -12.53 -17.84
C LEU A 113 27.70 -11.08 -18.02
N THR A 114 26.99 -10.09 -17.47
CA THR A 114 27.36 -8.67 -17.51
C THR A 114 28.50 -8.31 -16.54
N ARG A 115 29.09 -9.28 -15.85
CA ARG A 115 30.27 -9.03 -15.01
C ARG A 115 31.45 -8.73 -15.94
N GLU A 116 32.11 -7.60 -15.75
CA GLU A 116 33.29 -7.19 -16.52
C GLU A 116 34.39 -8.27 -16.54
N GLU A 117 34.53 -9.04 -15.45
CA GLU A 117 35.43 -10.22 -15.36
C GLU A 117 35.15 -11.32 -16.38
N LEU A 118 33.92 -11.44 -16.89
CA LEU A 118 33.52 -12.44 -17.89
C LEU A 118 33.54 -11.87 -19.32
N ALA A 119 33.78 -10.58 -19.49
CA ALA A 119 33.87 -9.96 -20.80
C ALA A 119 35.24 -10.28 -21.43
N THR A 120 35.25 -10.70 -22.69
CA THR A 120 36.49 -10.85 -23.45
C THR A 120 37.20 -9.50 -23.52
N PRO A 121 38.50 -9.39 -23.15
CA PRO A 121 39.21 -8.13 -23.23
C PRO A 121 39.21 -7.61 -24.67
N ALA A 122 39.00 -6.29 -24.82
CA ALA A 122 39.10 -5.65 -26.13
C ALA A 122 40.52 -5.85 -26.70
N PRO A 123 40.66 -6.05 -28.02
CA PRO A 123 41.98 -6.17 -28.63
C PRO A 123 42.77 -4.87 -28.46
N ASP A 124 44.09 -4.99 -28.33
CA ASP A 124 44.97 -3.81 -28.25
C ASP A 124 45.00 -3.11 -29.62
N LEU A 125 44.52 -1.86 -29.66
CA LEU A 125 44.43 -1.04 -30.86
C LEU A 125 45.65 -0.11 -31.03
N THR A 126 46.65 -0.23 -30.15
CA THR A 126 47.82 0.65 -30.15
C THR A 126 48.66 0.43 -31.40
N GLY A 127 48.64 1.39 -32.32
CA GLY A 127 49.37 1.33 -33.60
C GLY A 127 48.56 0.79 -34.78
N ALA A 128 47.27 0.54 -34.59
CA ALA A 128 46.37 0.12 -35.67
C ALA A 128 46.31 1.17 -36.80
N LYS A 129 46.38 0.72 -38.05
CA LYS A 129 46.21 1.59 -39.22
C LYS A 129 44.73 1.67 -39.55
N TRP A 130 44.20 2.88 -39.52
CA TRP A 130 42.79 3.15 -39.74
C TRP A 130 42.56 3.58 -41.19
N ASP A 131 41.73 2.84 -41.90
CA ASP A 131 41.29 3.16 -43.25
C ASP A 131 39.90 3.79 -43.17
N ARG A 132 39.74 4.99 -43.73
CA ARG A 132 38.46 5.69 -43.72
C ARG A 132 37.54 5.11 -44.79
N VAL A 133 36.52 4.37 -44.37
CA VAL A 133 35.64 3.62 -45.27
C VAL A 133 34.41 4.42 -45.66
N LYS A 134 33.85 5.24 -44.76
CA LYS A 134 32.66 6.06 -45.05
C LYS A 134 32.72 7.41 -44.39
N ALA A 135 32.10 8.40 -45.03
CA ALA A 135 31.91 9.72 -44.48
C ALA A 135 30.43 10.10 -44.56
N TYR A 136 29.87 10.50 -43.44
CA TYR A 136 28.48 10.94 -43.33
C TYR A 136 28.48 12.43 -43.05
N GLU A 137 27.83 13.18 -43.92
CA GLU A 137 27.69 14.63 -43.80
C GLU A 137 26.29 14.91 -43.27
N TYR A 138 26.24 15.57 -42.13
CA TYR A 138 25.01 15.99 -41.50
C TYR A 138 24.81 17.46 -41.87
N VAL A 139 23.79 17.69 -42.69
CA VAL A 139 23.36 19.02 -43.12
C VAL A 139 22.24 19.54 -42.23
N ASP A 140 22.16 20.85 -42.09
CA ASP A 140 20.99 21.51 -41.51
C ASP A 140 19.80 21.56 -42.49
N ASP A 141 18.70 22.16 -42.06
CA ASP A 141 17.49 22.30 -42.88
C ASP A 141 17.69 23.18 -44.13
N SER A 142 18.73 24.01 -44.14
CA SER A 142 19.13 24.83 -45.29
C SER A 142 20.06 24.10 -46.26
N GLY A 143 20.45 22.86 -45.93
CA GLY A 143 21.36 22.04 -46.72
C GLY A 143 22.85 22.32 -46.47
N ALA A 144 23.20 23.18 -45.50
CA ALA A 144 24.58 23.46 -45.16
C ALA A 144 25.14 22.37 -44.23
N VAL A 145 26.32 21.82 -44.56
CA VAL A 145 26.96 20.75 -43.78
C VAL A 145 27.45 21.32 -42.44
N GLN A 146 26.83 20.92 -41.33
CA GLN A 146 27.24 21.30 -39.98
C GLN A 146 28.28 20.35 -39.39
N GLN A 147 28.22 19.05 -39.73
CA GLN A 147 29.14 18.06 -39.18
C GLN A 147 29.47 16.99 -40.22
N ARG A 148 30.71 16.48 -40.17
CA ARG A 148 31.14 15.31 -40.94
C ARG A 148 31.64 14.25 -39.98
N VAL A 149 31.01 13.07 -40.01
CA VAL A 149 31.45 11.89 -39.24
C VAL A 149 32.23 10.98 -40.19
N HIS A 150 33.44 10.64 -39.80
CA HIS A 150 34.30 9.72 -40.55
C HIS A 150 34.26 8.37 -39.83
N ARG A 151 33.79 7.35 -40.55
CA ARG A 151 33.86 5.97 -40.08
C ARG A 151 35.14 5.35 -40.63
N GLU A 152 35.98 4.94 -39.71
CA GLU A 152 37.24 4.28 -39.99
C GLU A 152 37.14 2.81 -39.56
N GLU A 153 37.76 1.93 -40.35
CA GLU A 153 37.89 0.52 -40.03
C GLU A 153 39.38 0.18 -39.98
N THR A 154 39.75 -0.76 -39.12
CA THR A 154 41.12 -1.27 -39.04
C THR A 154 41.06 -2.78 -39.00
N VAL A 155 42.06 -3.42 -39.60
CA VAL A 155 42.26 -4.87 -39.51
C VAL A 155 43.45 -5.09 -38.60
N ILE A 156 43.21 -5.81 -37.51
CA ILE A 156 44.24 -6.30 -36.60
C ILE A 156 44.54 -7.73 -37.06
N ASP A 157 45.80 -8.02 -37.40
CA ASP A 157 46.28 -9.39 -37.67
C ASP A 157 46.48 -10.15 -36.36
#